data_AF-J0NHJ3-F1
#
_entry.id   AF-J0NHJ3-F1
#
_cell.length_a   1.000
_cell.length_b   1.000
_cell.length_c   1.000
_cell.angle_alpha   90.00
_cell.angle_beta   90.00
_cell.angle_gamma   90.00
#
_symmetry.space_group_name_H-M   'P 1'
#
loop_
_entity.id
_entity.type
_entity.pdbx_description
1 polymer ?
#
loop_
_entity_poly.entity_id
_entity_poly.type
_entity_poly.pdbx_seq_one_letter_code
_entity_poly.pdbx_strand_id
1 'polypeptide(L)'
;MTAIKGVSLESGYLLSVMVVLLVCAVLLGALLLGRAGGARRSRSGRVSRWGAGALAVVLPSLMVLAVGGLIVNRAGHYLTTVGDIFGSLSSQSTGTGNVLPLATSEELDEPPADAWKATFGDGGDGSRVTTWTGPISGINLQVKVILPSGYKADDGRTYAVIEELHGYTGTPDSMIDGLQSPESLQAAIDAGRIPPTIIVIPSLDVDDNPHDCANLQGRPAVGTWAAQEIPRMVQASFPNVAADRQAWMIMGISSGAYCAAWTAIENSDQFGSAGAISAFNEPIEGGLANSGRWIAEKYTLSTMLAEHDPSDTRFYIMGAQDDPLGSAQTAWRMADAVREPDSVTADTPETGGHAWPLWAERFQTMLQWWGQDPRLWSAVGLEAPSSPHADDAVASIVDTPVSERGDVSSAVKPLSPVGLPVRILAGLIALAGVVALLRWGPRLVPGVASEGDDGARSVWAMRIGLFAARAVAVLAAAVLVAAALGLVGNAIGGFYTTWHDLGSVVTDA
;
A
#
# COMPACT_ATOMS: atom_id res chain seq x y z
N MET A 1 -18.10 -6.91 -21.23
CA MET A 1 -16.92 -6.53 -20.42
C MET A 1 -17.28 -5.76 -19.15
N THR A 2 -18.44 -5.11 -19.06
CA THR A 2 -18.94 -4.42 -17.84
C THR A 2 -19.18 -5.35 -16.64
N ALA A 3 -19.65 -6.59 -16.86
CA ALA A 3 -19.90 -7.54 -15.77
C ALA A 3 -18.64 -8.04 -15.05
N ILE A 4 -17.46 -7.95 -15.66
CA ILE A 4 -16.20 -8.41 -15.05
C ILE A 4 -15.59 -7.33 -14.16
N LYS A 5 -15.82 -6.04 -14.46
CA LYS A 5 -15.21 -4.93 -13.70
C LYS A 5 -15.62 -4.93 -12.22
N GLY A 6 -16.88 -5.25 -11.91
CA GLY A 6 -17.37 -5.29 -10.53
C GLY A 6 -17.03 -6.57 -9.75
N VAL A 7 -16.20 -7.47 -10.30
CA VAL A 7 -15.76 -8.66 -9.57
C VAL A 7 -14.78 -8.22 -8.49
N SER A 8 -15.10 -8.52 -7.22
CA SER A 8 -14.22 -8.25 -6.09
C SER A 8 -12.98 -9.14 -6.16
N LEU A 9 -11.80 -8.51 -6.10
CA LEU A 9 -10.49 -9.17 -6.05
C LEU A 9 -10.17 -9.71 -4.66
N GLU A 10 -10.87 -9.22 -3.64
CA GLU A 10 -10.71 -9.66 -2.26
C GLU A 10 -11.54 -10.90 -1.94
N SER A 11 -12.42 -11.35 -2.85
CA SER A 11 -13.32 -12.47 -2.58
C SER A 11 -12.59 -13.80 -2.36
N GLY A 12 -12.81 -14.43 -1.19
CA GLY A 12 -12.33 -15.79 -0.91
C GLY A 12 -12.88 -16.84 -1.89
N TYR A 13 -14.06 -16.59 -2.47
CA TYR A 13 -14.61 -17.42 -3.54
C TYR A 13 -13.78 -17.30 -4.83
N LEU A 14 -13.41 -16.08 -5.24
CA LEU A 14 -12.56 -15.87 -6.41
C LEU A 14 -11.21 -16.57 -6.22
N LEU A 15 -10.58 -16.40 -5.06
CA LEU A 15 -9.32 -17.07 -4.74
C LEU A 15 -9.45 -18.59 -4.85
N SER A 16 -10.51 -19.17 -4.27
CA SER A 16 -10.78 -20.61 -4.33
C SER A 16 -10.94 -21.10 -5.78
N VAL A 17 -11.67 -20.36 -6.61
CA VAL A 17 -11.83 -20.67 -8.04
C VAL A 17 -10.48 -20.60 -8.77
N MET A 18 -9.67 -19.58 -8.52
CA MET A 18 -8.34 -19.44 -9.14
C MET A 18 -7.38 -20.55 -8.71
N VAL A 19 -7.42 -21.00 -7.45
CA VAL A 19 -6.63 -22.14 -6.97
C VAL A 19 -7.06 -23.43 -7.69
N VAL A 20 -8.36 -23.67 -7.88
CA VAL A 20 -8.85 -24.83 -8.65
C VAL A 20 -8.40 -24.76 -10.11
N LEU A 21 -8.43 -23.57 -10.73
CA LEU A 21 -7.94 -23.37 -12.10
C LEU A 21 -6.43 -23.57 -12.22
N LEU A 22 -5.65 -23.16 -11.22
CA LEU A 22 -4.22 -23.45 -11.14
C LEU A 22 -3.95 -24.95 -11.11
N VAL A 23 -4.68 -25.71 -10.28
CA VAL A 23 -4.55 -27.18 -10.25
C VAL A 23 -4.88 -27.78 -11.63
N CYS A 24 -5.98 -27.34 -12.25
CA CYS A 24 -6.34 -27.78 -13.60
C CYS A 24 -5.25 -27.44 -14.64
N ALA A 25 -4.66 -26.25 -14.59
CA ALA A 25 -3.58 -25.83 -15.48
C ALA A 25 -2.32 -26.69 -15.32
N VAL A 26 -1.93 -27.01 -14.08
CA VAL A 26 -0.80 -27.90 -13.78
C VAL A 26 -1.05 -29.32 -14.33
N LEU A 27 -2.25 -29.86 -14.09
CA LEU A 27 -2.64 -31.18 -14.59
C LEU A 27 -2.67 -31.23 -16.12
N LEU A 28 -3.19 -30.18 -16.76
CA LEU A 28 -3.18 -30.02 -18.22
C LEU A 28 -1.75 -29.93 -18.75
N GLY A 29 -0.87 -29.18 -18.10
CA GLY A 29 0.55 -29.09 -18.47
C GLY A 29 1.24 -30.45 -18.42
N ALA A 30 1.01 -31.23 -17.36
CA ALA A 30 1.54 -32.59 -17.23
C ALA A 30 1.03 -33.53 -18.33
N LEU A 31 -0.25 -33.42 -18.68
CA LEU A 31 -0.89 -34.16 -19.77
C LEU A 31 -0.29 -33.79 -21.14
N LEU A 32 -0.11 -32.51 -21.42
CA LEU A 32 0.45 -31.98 -22.67
C LEU A 32 1.90 -32.43 -22.86
N LEU A 33 2.74 -32.33 -21.82
CA LEU A 33 4.12 -32.83 -21.85
C LEU A 33 4.16 -34.35 -22.07
N GLY A 34 3.23 -35.09 -21.46
CA GLY A 34 3.10 -36.53 -21.69
C GLY A 34 2.76 -36.92 -23.11
N ARG A 35 1.80 -36.22 -23.73
CA ARG A 35 1.45 -36.44 -25.14
C ARG A 35 2.59 -36.05 -26.07
N ALA A 36 3.31 -34.98 -25.75
CA ALA A 36 4.51 -34.58 -26.50
C ALA A 36 5.58 -35.68 -26.45
N GLY A 37 5.70 -36.43 -25.35
CA GLY A 37 6.61 -37.57 -25.22
C GLY A 37 6.27 -38.79 -26.08
N GLY A 38 4.98 -39.12 -26.21
CA GLY A 38 4.51 -40.34 -26.87
C GLY A 38 4.39 -40.29 -28.40
N ALA A 39 4.38 -39.11 -29.03
CA ALA A 39 4.24 -38.98 -30.47
C ALA A 39 5.52 -39.41 -31.23
N ARG A 40 5.46 -40.54 -31.94
CA ARG A 40 6.53 -41.02 -32.85
C ARG A 40 6.81 -39.98 -33.95
N ARG A 41 8.04 -39.43 -33.94
CA ARG A 41 8.92 -38.96 -35.04
C ARG A 41 8.33 -38.41 -36.36
N SER A 42 7.11 -37.85 -36.41
CA SER A 42 6.66 -37.07 -37.58
C SER A 42 7.19 -35.62 -37.55
N ARG A 43 7.69 -35.12 -38.69
CA ARG A 43 8.16 -33.72 -38.86
C ARG A 43 7.03 -32.69 -38.66
N SER A 44 5.77 -33.03 -38.94
CA SER A 44 4.61 -32.13 -38.75
C SER A 44 4.17 -31.99 -37.27
N GLY A 45 4.56 -32.91 -36.40
CA GLY A 45 4.27 -32.85 -34.96
C GLY A 45 5.21 -31.94 -34.15
N ARG A 46 6.22 -31.34 -34.78
CA ARG A 46 7.25 -30.54 -34.09
C ARG A 46 6.68 -29.22 -33.56
N VAL A 47 5.94 -28.48 -34.38
CA VAL A 47 5.28 -27.21 -34.01
C VAL A 47 4.24 -27.45 -32.90
N SER A 48 3.45 -28.53 -33.00
CA SER A 48 2.49 -28.93 -31.96
C SER A 48 3.16 -29.28 -30.62
N ARG A 49 4.36 -29.87 -30.63
CA ARG A 49 5.13 -30.17 -29.40
C ARG A 49 5.71 -28.92 -28.74
N TRP A 50 6.19 -27.95 -29.53
CA TRP A 50 6.64 -26.66 -29.00
C TRP A 50 5.48 -25.85 -28.45
N GLY A 51 4.33 -25.82 -29.13
CA GLY A 51 3.11 -25.17 -28.63
C GLY A 51 2.59 -25.82 -27.34
N ALA A 52 2.55 -27.16 -27.27
CA ALA A 52 2.15 -27.89 -26.06
C ALA A 52 3.12 -27.69 -24.89
N GLY A 53 4.42 -27.64 -25.16
CA GLY A 53 5.45 -27.34 -24.16
C GLY A 53 5.37 -25.90 -23.65
N ALA A 54 5.20 -24.93 -24.56
CA ALA A 54 5.02 -23.53 -24.19
C ALA A 54 3.75 -23.33 -23.34
N LEU A 55 2.63 -23.94 -23.73
CA LEU A 55 1.39 -23.86 -22.96
C LEU A 55 1.51 -24.53 -21.58
N ALA A 56 2.26 -25.63 -21.47
CA ALA A 56 2.52 -26.31 -20.20
C ALA A 56 3.40 -25.51 -19.23
N VAL A 57 4.04 -24.43 -19.69
CA VAL A 57 4.83 -23.50 -18.87
C VAL A 57 4.04 -22.23 -18.62
N VAL A 58 3.59 -21.56 -19.68
CA VAL A 58 2.98 -20.22 -19.61
C VAL A 58 1.70 -20.23 -18.80
N LEU A 59 0.79 -21.19 -19.04
CA LEU A 59 -0.51 -21.19 -18.37
C LEU A 59 -0.37 -21.41 -16.85
N PRO A 60 0.35 -22.45 -16.35
CA PRO A 60 0.62 -22.59 -14.93
C PRO A 60 1.34 -21.39 -14.32
N SER A 61 2.37 -20.83 -14.98
CA SER A 61 3.08 -19.64 -14.46
C SER A 61 2.16 -18.43 -14.29
N LEU A 62 1.29 -18.15 -15.27
CA LEU A 62 0.29 -17.08 -15.17
C LEU A 62 -0.72 -17.33 -14.05
N MET A 63 -1.12 -18.58 -13.82
CA MET A 63 -2.02 -18.93 -12.73
C MET A 63 -1.36 -18.80 -11.35
N VAL A 64 -0.09 -19.19 -11.20
CA VAL A 64 0.66 -18.98 -9.94
C VAL A 64 0.80 -17.49 -9.66
N LEU A 65 1.12 -16.68 -10.67
CA LEU A 65 1.18 -15.22 -10.52
C LEU A 65 -0.18 -14.62 -10.15
N ALA A 66 -1.26 -15.05 -10.78
CA ALA A 66 -2.60 -14.55 -10.49
C ALA A 66 -3.04 -14.92 -9.07
N VAL A 67 -2.82 -16.18 -8.64
CA VAL A 67 -3.14 -16.63 -7.27
C VAL A 67 -2.27 -15.90 -6.25
N GLY A 68 -0.96 -15.81 -6.47
CA GLY A 68 -0.06 -15.08 -5.58
C GLY A 68 -0.40 -13.59 -5.48
N GLY A 69 -0.70 -12.96 -6.62
CA GLY A 69 -1.16 -11.57 -6.66
C GLY A 69 -2.47 -11.36 -5.91
N LEU A 70 -3.44 -12.27 -6.01
CA LEU A 70 -4.68 -12.19 -5.23
C LEU A 70 -4.45 -12.34 -3.72
N ILE A 71 -3.53 -13.22 -3.31
CA ILE A 71 -3.18 -13.40 -1.89
C ILE A 71 -2.59 -12.09 -1.35
N VAL A 72 -1.59 -11.52 -2.04
CA VAL A 72 -0.98 -10.24 -1.65
C VAL A 72 -1.98 -9.09 -1.69
N ASN A 73 -2.84 -9.04 -2.71
CA ASN A 73 -3.88 -8.03 -2.83
C ASN A 73 -4.88 -8.07 -1.68
N ARG A 74 -5.33 -9.27 -1.29
CA ARG A 74 -6.26 -9.45 -0.19
C ARG A 74 -5.61 -9.16 1.16
N ALA A 75 -4.32 -9.42 1.33
CA ALA A 75 -3.61 -9.10 2.56
C ALA A 75 -3.38 -7.60 2.74
N GLY A 76 -3.20 -6.84 1.64
CA GLY A 76 -2.93 -5.40 1.69
C GLY A 76 -4.11 -4.49 1.29
N HIS A 77 -5.26 -5.05 0.91
CA HIS A 77 -6.43 -4.31 0.42
C HIS A 77 -6.12 -3.31 -0.72
N TYR A 78 -5.16 -3.66 -1.59
CA TYR A 78 -4.63 -2.73 -2.60
C TYR A 78 -5.61 -2.39 -3.72
N LEU A 79 -6.30 -3.40 -4.25
CA LEU A 79 -7.30 -3.27 -5.32
C LEU A 79 -8.58 -3.99 -4.90
N THR A 80 -9.70 -3.29 -4.90
CA THR A 80 -10.99 -3.85 -4.50
C THR A 80 -11.64 -4.64 -5.64
N THR A 81 -11.56 -4.13 -6.87
CA THR A 81 -12.25 -4.72 -8.03
C THR A 81 -11.35 -4.92 -9.23
N VAL A 82 -11.79 -5.78 -10.17
CA VAL A 82 -11.11 -5.95 -11.47
C VAL A 82 -11.10 -4.63 -12.27
N GLY A 83 -12.03 -3.70 -12.02
CA GLY A 83 -12.00 -2.35 -12.57
C GLY A 83 -10.67 -1.65 -12.28
N ASP A 84 -10.22 -1.72 -11.03
CA ASP A 84 -9.02 -1.07 -10.50
C ASP A 84 -7.74 -1.62 -11.18
N ILE A 85 -7.72 -2.90 -11.60
CA ILE A 85 -6.63 -3.46 -12.43
C ILE A 85 -6.58 -2.77 -13.79
N PHE A 86 -7.73 -2.55 -14.44
CA PHE A 86 -7.75 -1.85 -15.72
C PHE A 86 -7.37 -0.39 -15.55
N GLY A 87 -7.81 0.24 -14.45
CA GLY A 87 -7.44 1.59 -14.03
C GLY A 87 -5.94 1.77 -13.91
N SER A 88 -5.32 1.01 -13.01
CA SER A 88 -3.87 1.02 -12.76
C SER A 88 -3.01 0.71 -13.99
N LEU A 89 -3.52 -0.09 -14.94
CA LEU A 89 -2.83 -0.38 -16.21
C LEU A 89 -3.06 0.69 -17.29
N SER A 90 -4.12 1.48 -17.19
CA SER A 90 -4.41 2.58 -18.10
C SER A 90 -3.97 3.90 -17.49
N SER A 91 -2.73 4.30 -17.73
CA SER A 91 -2.31 5.68 -17.49
C SER A 91 -3.06 6.58 -18.47
N GLN A 92 -4.23 7.08 -18.08
CA GLN A 92 -4.85 8.19 -18.77
C GLN A 92 -4.10 9.45 -18.35
N SER A 93 -3.86 10.34 -19.30
CA SER A 93 -3.41 11.70 -19.01
C SER A 93 -4.48 12.36 -18.14
N THR A 94 -4.31 12.31 -16.82
CA THR A 94 -5.06 13.12 -15.87
C THR A 94 -4.86 14.59 -16.27
N GLY A 95 -5.96 15.35 -16.36
CA GLY A 95 -5.97 16.67 -17.01
C GLY A 95 -4.82 17.59 -16.57
N THR A 96 -4.23 18.26 -17.56
CA THR A 96 -3.29 19.38 -17.36
C THR A 96 -4.09 20.56 -16.80
N GLY A 97 -4.19 20.64 -15.49
CA GLY A 97 -4.93 21.67 -14.81
C GLY A 97 -4.01 22.55 -13.98
N ASN A 98 -4.23 23.86 -14.03
CA ASN A 98 -3.69 24.73 -12.97
C ASN A 98 -4.18 24.20 -11.61
N VAL A 99 -3.31 24.27 -10.61
CA VAL A 99 -3.72 24.05 -9.22
C VAL A 99 -4.65 25.17 -8.81
N LEU A 100 -5.84 24.81 -8.33
CA LEU A 100 -6.89 25.71 -7.86
C LEU A 100 -6.78 25.88 -6.34
N PRO A 101 -7.22 27.02 -5.79
CA PRO A 101 -7.25 27.21 -4.34
C PRO A 101 -8.21 26.21 -3.67
N LEU A 102 -8.00 26.02 -2.36
CA LEU A 102 -8.99 25.37 -1.48
C LEU A 102 -10.27 26.22 -1.40
N ALA A 103 -11.34 25.63 -0.84
CA ALA A 103 -12.62 26.34 -0.72
C ALA A 103 -12.48 27.50 0.26
N THR A 104 -13.17 28.59 -0.04
CA THR A 104 -13.24 29.77 0.82
C THR A 104 -14.14 29.50 2.02
N SER A 105 -14.00 30.30 3.09
CA SER A 105 -14.90 30.20 4.25
C SER A 105 -16.37 30.44 3.89
N GLU A 106 -16.65 31.31 2.91
CA GLU A 106 -18.02 31.58 2.43
C GLU A 106 -18.62 30.33 1.77
N GLU A 107 -17.85 29.65 0.92
CA GLU A 107 -18.28 28.39 0.31
C GLU A 107 -18.50 27.31 1.39
N LEU A 108 -17.62 27.20 2.39
CA LEU A 108 -17.76 26.24 3.48
C LEU A 108 -18.94 26.50 4.43
N ASP A 109 -19.49 27.72 4.45
CA ASP A 109 -20.60 28.10 5.30
C ASP A 109 -21.96 28.12 4.56
N GLU A 110 -21.95 27.95 3.23
CA GLU A 110 -23.17 27.89 2.41
C GLU A 110 -24.01 26.61 2.65
N PRO A 111 -23.43 25.39 2.75
CA PRO A 111 -24.19 24.18 3.01
C PRO A 111 -24.89 24.20 4.37
N PRO A 112 -26.11 23.65 4.47
CA PRO A 112 -26.81 23.60 5.75
C PRO A 112 -26.08 22.66 6.74
N ALA A 113 -26.22 22.93 8.04
CA ALA A 113 -25.46 22.25 9.08
C ALA A 113 -25.60 20.71 9.07
N ASP A 114 -26.74 20.19 8.61
CA ASP A 114 -27.01 18.76 8.49
C ASP A 114 -26.26 18.10 7.33
N ALA A 115 -25.86 18.84 6.29
CA ALA A 115 -25.06 18.34 5.17
C ALA A 115 -23.65 17.88 5.61
N TRP A 116 -23.14 18.48 6.69
CA TRP A 116 -21.84 18.11 7.28
C TRP A 116 -21.91 16.85 8.13
N LYS A 117 -23.10 16.39 8.53
CA LYS A 117 -23.23 15.25 9.44
C LYS A 117 -23.24 13.93 8.69
N ALA A 118 -22.35 13.02 9.07
CA ALA A 118 -22.34 11.66 8.58
C ALA A 118 -23.09 10.70 9.53
N THR A 119 -23.63 9.61 8.97
CA THR A 119 -24.20 8.50 9.73
C THR A 119 -23.38 7.26 9.48
N PHE A 120 -22.76 6.72 10.52
CA PHE A 120 -21.87 5.58 10.39
C PHE A 120 -22.55 4.27 10.77
N GLY A 121 -22.32 3.24 9.96
CA GLY A 121 -22.59 1.85 10.30
C GLY A 121 -21.40 1.18 10.97
N ASP A 122 -21.57 -0.08 11.37
CA ASP A 122 -20.48 -0.92 11.86
C ASP A 122 -19.65 -1.46 10.69
N GLY A 123 -18.32 -1.28 10.73
CA GLY A 123 -17.40 -1.76 9.70
C GLY A 123 -17.05 -3.24 9.83
N GLY A 124 -17.22 -3.82 11.03
CA GLY A 124 -16.91 -5.24 11.30
C GLY A 124 -15.43 -5.55 11.56
N ASP A 125 -14.57 -4.53 11.52
CA ASP A 125 -13.11 -4.55 11.67
C ASP A 125 -12.64 -3.65 12.83
N GLY A 126 -13.56 -3.29 13.73
CA GLY A 126 -13.31 -2.31 14.80
C GLY A 126 -13.55 -0.85 14.39
N SER A 127 -13.80 -0.58 13.10
CA SER A 127 -14.14 0.76 12.62
C SER A 127 -15.65 1.00 12.50
N ARG A 128 -15.99 2.26 12.26
CA ARG A 128 -17.28 2.77 11.83
C ARG A 128 -17.16 3.21 10.39
N VAL A 129 -18.09 2.82 9.52
CA VAL A 129 -17.99 3.07 8.07
C VAL A 129 -19.20 3.81 7.54
N THR A 130 -18.96 4.70 6.58
CA THR A 130 -20.00 5.37 5.78
C THR A 130 -19.52 5.57 4.35
N THR A 131 -20.45 5.84 3.43
CA THR A 131 -20.17 6.53 2.17
C THR A 131 -20.75 7.93 2.31
N TRP A 132 -19.90 8.95 2.22
CA TRP A 132 -20.28 10.34 2.49
C TRP A 132 -19.98 11.23 1.29
N THR A 133 -20.86 12.20 1.04
CA THR A 133 -20.73 13.17 -0.05
C THR A 133 -20.29 14.53 0.49
N GLY A 134 -19.14 15.02 0.02
CA GLY A 134 -18.62 16.35 0.30
C GLY A 134 -19.56 17.43 -0.28
N PRO A 135 -20.15 18.32 0.52
CA PRO A 135 -21.11 19.31 0.04
C PRO A 135 -20.54 20.30 -0.99
N ILE A 136 -19.23 20.55 -0.96
CA ILE A 136 -18.50 21.47 -1.84
C ILE A 136 -17.82 20.71 -2.97
N SER A 137 -17.05 19.67 -2.65
CA SER A 137 -16.29 18.94 -3.68
C SER A 137 -17.17 18.04 -4.57
N GLY A 138 -18.35 17.64 -4.07
CA GLY A 138 -19.20 16.63 -4.67
C GLY A 138 -18.59 15.21 -4.64
N ILE A 139 -17.45 15.02 -3.97
CA ILE A 139 -16.80 13.72 -3.83
C ILE A 139 -17.67 12.83 -2.95
N ASN A 140 -17.99 11.63 -3.44
CA ASN A 140 -18.83 10.66 -2.74
C ASN A 140 -18.08 9.34 -2.56
N LEU A 141 -17.35 9.24 -1.45
CA LEU A 141 -16.41 8.14 -1.19
C LEU A 141 -16.61 7.53 0.21
N GLN A 142 -15.99 6.37 0.42
CA GLN A 142 -15.97 5.72 1.72
C GLN A 142 -15.17 6.57 2.71
N VAL A 143 -15.67 6.65 3.94
CA VAL A 143 -14.93 7.19 5.09
C VAL A 143 -15.07 6.19 6.24
N LYS A 144 -13.94 5.82 6.84
CA LYS A 144 -13.89 5.00 8.04
C LYS A 144 -13.47 5.83 9.25
N VAL A 145 -13.97 5.48 10.42
CA VAL A 145 -13.64 6.13 11.69
C VAL A 145 -13.34 5.07 12.74
N ILE A 146 -12.21 5.21 13.43
CA ILE A 146 -11.84 4.37 14.55
C ILE A 146 -12.08 5.18 15.82
N LEU A 147 -12.95 4.65 16.68
CA LEU A 147 -13.26 5.25 17.97
C LEU A 147 -12.50 4.52 19.07
N PRO A 148 -11.91 5.23 20.04
CA PRO A 148 -11.23 4.58 21.14
C PRO A 148 -12.24 3.86 22.03
N SER A 149 -11.78 2.82 22.73
CA SER A 149 -12.60 2.00 23.60
C SER A 149 -13.35 2.86 24.62
N GLY A 150 -14.67 2.65 24.69
CA GLY A 150 -15.55 3.39 25.58
C GLY A 150 -15.86 4.82 25.16
N TYR A 151 -15.58 5.24 23.92
CA TYR A 151 -16.06 6.51 23.36
C TYR A 151 -17.57 6.68 23.56
N LYS A 152 -17.98 7.85 24.05
CA LYS A 152 -19.37 8.31 24.04
C LYS A 152 -19.40 9.80 23.73
N ALA A 153 -20.41 10.23 22.97
CA ALA A 153 -20.55 11.64 22.60
C ALA A 153 -20.85 12.56 23.81
N ASP A 154 -21.32 12.01 24.93
CA ASP A 154 -21.79 12.73 26.11
C ASP A 154 -20.98 12.43 27.39
N ASP A 155 -19.79 11.84 27.27
CA ASP A 155 -18.95 11.50 28.43
C ASP A 155 -18.15 12.67 29.02
N GLY A 156 -18.27 13.86 28.41
CA GLY A 156 -17.58 15.08 28.85
C GLY A 156 -16.08 15.11 28.56
N ARG A 157 -15.53 14.13 27.83
CA ARG A 157 -14.14 14.15 27.34
C ARG A 157 -14.06 14.87 26.01
N THR A 158 -12.96 15.58 25.79
CA THR A 158 -12.58 16.11 24.48
C THR A 158 -11.61 15.12 23.81
N TYR A 159 -11.82 14.86 22.52
CA TYR A 159 -11.03 13.91 21.74
C TYR A 159 -10.14 14.64 20.73
N ALA A 160 -8.87 14.26 20.65
CA ALA A 160 -8.02 14.65 19.53
C ALA A 160 -8.40 13.86 18.27
N VAL A 161 -7.94 14.32 17.11
CA VAL A 161 -8.26 13.70 15.81
C VAL A 161 -6.99 13.47 15.01
N ILE A 162 -6.89 12.28 14.42
CA ILE A 162 -5.94 11.96 13.37
C ILE A 162 -6.73 11.75 12.08
N GLU A 163 -6.44 12.54 11.05
CA GLU A 163 -6.88 12.25 9.69
C GLU A 163 -5.79 11.45 8.97
N GLU A 164 -6.11 10.24 8.56
CA GLU A 164 -5.17 9.24 8.08
C GLU A 164 -5.41 8.94 6.59
N LEU A 165 -4.43 9.27 5.77
CA LEU A 165 -4.48 9.19 4.31
C LEU A 165 -3.74 7.96 3.80
N HIS A 166 -4.45 7.11 3.07
CA HIS A 166 -3.87 5.92 2.46
C HIS A 166 -2.98 6.24 1.25
N GLY A 167 -2.06 5.33 0.95
CA GLY A 167 -1.25 5.38 -0.27
C GLY A 167 -1.99 4.83 -1.48
N TYR A 168 -1.38 5.03 -2.65
CA TYR A 168 -1.81 4.46 -3.92
C TYR A 168 -0.89 3.31 -4.34
N THR A 169 -1.41 2.16 -4.76
CA THR A 169 -2.80 1.70 -4.66
C THR A 169 -3.13 1.36 -3.20
N GLY A 170 -4.34 1.63 -2.73
CA GLY A 170 -4.76 1.34 -1.36
C GLY A 170 -6.17 1.83 -1.09
N THR A 171 -6.68 1.58 0.11
CA THR A 171 -8.03 1.97 0.55
C THR A 171 -8.04 2.31 2.04
N PRO A 172 -9.15 2.84 2.60
CA PRO A 172 -9.30 2.95 4.05
C PRO A 172 -9.15 1.61 4.80
N ASP A 173 -9.56 0.49 4.19
CA ASP A 173 -9.35 -0.86 4.73
C ASP A 173 -7.85 -1.21 4.85
N SER A 174 -7.04 -0.83 3.85
CA SER A 174 -5.59 -1.07 3.86
C SER A 174 -4.90 -0.46 5.09
N MET A 175 -5.37 0.71 5.53
CA MET A 175 -4.80 1.40 6.67
C MET A 175 -5.10 0.66 7.97
N ILE A 176 -6.36 0.23 8.15
CA ILE A 176 -6.79 -0.53 9.32
C ILE A 176 -5.95 -1.80 9.49
N ASP A 177 -5.84 -2.61 8.45
CA ASP A 177 -5.14 -3.89 8.54
C ASP A 177 -3.62 -3.71 8.52
N GLY A 178 -3.13 -2.82 7.65
CA GLY A 178 -1.72 -2.64 7.37
C GLY A 178 -0.94 -1.84 8.41
N LEU A 179 -1.55 -0.81 9.03
CA LEU A 179 -0.96 -0.10 10.17
C LEU A 179 -1.44 -0.64 11.52
N GLN A 180 -2.41 -1.55 11.51
CA GLN A 180 -3.11 -2.00 12.72
C GLN A 180 -3.66 -0.79 13.48
N SER A 181 -4.27 0.16 12.75
CA SER A 181 -4.64 1.48 13.28
C SER A 181 -5.51 1.40 14.54
N PRO A 182 -6.53 0.51 14.63
CA PRO A 182 -7.31 0.35 15.86
C PRO A 182 -6.48 -0.11 17.07
N GLU A 183 -5.67 -1.14 16.89
CA GLU A 183 -4.86 -1.72 17.96
C GLU A 183 -3.77 -0.75 18.42
N SER A 184 -3.07 -0.12 17.47
CA SER A 184 -2.00 0.85 17.72
C SER A 184 -2.54 2.10 18.42
N LEU A 185 -3.69 2.63 17.98
CA LEU A 185 -4.37 3.75 18.64
C LEU A 185 -4.74 3.40 20.08
N GLN A 186 -5.41 2.26 20.28
CA GLN A 186 -5.86 1.86 21.60
C GLN A 186 -4.69 1.62 22.56
N ALA A 187 -3.64 0.94 22.09
CA ALA A 187 -2.43 0.71 22.87
C ALA A 187 -1.73 2.03 23.27
N ALA A 188 -1.66 3.01 22.35
CA ALA A 188 -1.07 4.32 22.65
C ALA A 188 -1.90 5.10 23.69
N ILE A 189 -3.23 5.03 23.63
CA ILE A 189 -4.13 5.65 24.61
C ILE A 189 -4.01 4.96 25.99
N ASP A 190 -4.06 3.62 26.02
CA ASP A 190 -4.01 2.84 27.27
C ASP A 190 -2.66 3.00 27.98
N ALA A 191 -1.57 3.15 27.22
CA ALA A 191 -0.25 3.46 27.74
C ALA A 191 -0.06 4.93 28.13
N GLY A 192 -1.07 5.79 27.91
CA GLY A 192 -0.97 7.23 28.19
C GLY A 192 0.05 7.97 27.33
N ARG A 193 0.40 7.42 26.15
CA ARG A 193 1.32 8.05 25.21
C ARG A 193 0.65 9.20 24.47
N ILE A 194 -0.64 9.08 24.17
CA ILE A 194 -1.48 10.14 23.58
C ILE A 194 -2.76 10.32 24.41
N PRO A 195 -3.43 11.48 24.36
CA PRO A 195 -4.76 11.63 24.93
C PRO A 195 -5.80 10.76 24.19
N PRO A 196 -7.05 10.67 24.68
CA PRO A 196 -8.14 10.08 23.93
C PRO A 196 -8.25 10.70 22.53
N THR A 197 -8.17 9.85 21.50
CA THR A 197 -8.06 10.26 20.10
C THR A 197 -8.98 9.43 19.23
N ILE A 198 -9.53 10.02 18.18
CA ILE A 198 -10.27 9.37 17.10
C ILE A 198 -9.40 9.39 15.83
N ILE A 199 -9.43 8.32 15.03
CA ILE A 199 -8.86 8.33 13.67
C ILE A 199 -9.99 8.39 12.65
N VAL A 200 -9.86 9.25 11.64
CA VAL A 200 -10.71 9.27 10.43
C VAL A 200 -9.86 8.92 9.21
N ILE A 201 -10.36 8.02 8.37
CA ILE A 201 -9.65 7.50 7.19
C ILE A 201 -10.55 7.73 5.97
N PRO A 202 -10.46 8.89 5.29
CA PRO A 202 -11.17 9.11 4.05
C PRO A 202 -10.51 8.36 2.89
N SER A 203 -11.30 7.85 1.96
CA SER A 203 -10.76 7.42 0.66
C SER A 203 -10.37 8.64 -0.18
N LEU A 204 -9.29 8.49 -0.94
CA LEU A 204 -8.80 9.46 -1.93
C LEU A 204 -9.01 8.98 -3.38
N ASP A 205 -9.72 7.88 -3.58
CA ASP A 205 -9.95 7.22 -4.88
C ASP A 205 -11.11 7.85 -5.65
N VAL A 206 -10.97 9.13 -6.02
CA VAL A 206 -12.01 9.82 -6.81
C VAL A 206 -12.17 9.25 -8.22
N ASP A 207 -11.14 8.56 -8.71
CA ASP A 207 -11.14 7.75 -9.92
C ASP A 207 -10.03 6.68 -9.89
N ASP A 208 -9.84 5.99 -11.02
CA ASP A 208 -8.89 4.89 -11.20
C ASP A 208 -7.40 5.32 -11.26
N ASN A 209 -7.08 6.61 -11.07
CA ASN A 209 -5.72 7.16 -11.18
C ASN A 209 -5.07 7.36 -9.79
N PRO A 210 -3.73 7.51 -9.73
CA PRO A 210 -3.06 7.87 -8.48
C PRO A 210 -3.62 9.16 -7.85
N HIS A 211 -3.56 9.25 -6.51
CA HIS A 211 -4.19 10.34 -5.75
C HIS A 211 -3.76 11.73 -6.20
N ASP A 212 -4.73 12.63 -6.25
CA ASP A 212 -4.46 14.06 -6.23
C ASP A 212 -4.42 14.53 -4.78
N CYS A 213 -3.55 15.48 -4.47
CA CYS A 213 -3.50 16.11 -3.14
C CYS A 213 -4.13 17.50 -3.14
N ALA A 214 -4.38 18.07 -4.31
CA ALA A 214 -4.80 19.45 -4.49
C ALA A 214 -6.08 19.52 -5.32
N ASN A 215 -6.72 20.68 -5.34
CA ASN A 215 -7.77 20.96 -6.29
C ASN A 215 -7.14 21.16 -7.68
N LEU A 216 -7.43 20.28 -8.63
CA LEU A 216 -6.91 20.37 -9.98
C LEU A 216 -8.02 20.68 -10.97
N GLN A 217 -7.78 21.62 -11.88
CA GLN A 217 -8.76 21.97 -12.88
C GLN A 217 -9.19 20.75 -13.71
N GLY A 218 -10.49 20.49 -13.77
CA GLY A 218 -11.07 19.36 -14.49
C GLY A 218 -11.04 18.03 -13.73
N ARG A 219 -10.67 18.05 -12.45
CA ARG A 219 -10.73 16.92 -11.52
C ARG A 219 -11.58 17.28 -10.30
N PRO A 220 -12.12 16.30 -9.56
CA PRO A 220 -12.77 16.56 -8.27
C PRO A 220 -11.86 17.33 -7.32
N ALA A 221 -12.46 18.13 -6.43
CA ALA A 221 -11.73 19.01 -5.52
C ALA A 221 -11.13 18.22 -4.32
N VAL A 222 -10.13 17.38 -4.58
CA VAL A 222 -9.54 16.48 -3.58
C VAL A 222 -8.84 17.25 -2.46
N GLY A 223 -8.20 18.38 -2.77
CA GLY A 223 -7.60 19.25 -1.77
C GLY A 223 -8.64 19.77 -0.78
N THR A 224 -9.79 20.28 -1.27
CA THR A 224 -10.90 20.71 -0.40
C THR A 224 -11.48 19.56 0.40
N TRP A 225 -11.65 18.39 -0.22
CA TRP A 225 -12.16 17.19 0.44
C TRP A 225 -11.33 16.81 1.67
N ALA A 226 -10.04 16.55 1.49
CA ALA A 226 -9.16 16.14 2.57
C ALA A 226 -8.88 17.29 3.55
N ALA A 227 -8.52 18.48 3.05
CA ALA A 227 -8.07 19.55 3.95
C ALA A 227 -9.21 20.18 4.77
N GLN A 228 -10.45 20.22 4.26
CA GLN A 228 -11.51 21.06 4.83
C GLN A 228 -12.82 20.31 5.09
N GLU A 229 -13.27 19.47 4.17
CA GLU A 229 -14.57 18.81 4.31
C GLU A 229 -14.55 17.65 5.30
N ILE A 230 -13.51 16.82 5.30
CA ILE A 230 -13.37 15.72 6.26
C ILE A 230 -13.28 16.23 7.71
N PRO A 231 -12.45 17.24 8.05
CA PRO A 231 -12.46 17.84 9.38
C PRO A 231 -13.81 18.40 9.81
N ARG A 232 -14.51 19.14 8.92
CA ARG A 232 -15.87 19.66 9.19
C ARG A 232 -16.87 18.52 9.41
N MET A 233 -16.78 17.45 8.61
CA MET A 233 -17.64 16.28 8.76
C MET A 233 -17.43 15.60 10.12
N VAL A 234 -16.18 15.44 10.54
CA VAL A 234 -15.83 14.88 11.85
C VAL A 234 -16.36 15.76 12.98
N GLN A 235 -16.14 17.07 12.94
CA GLN A 235 -16.66 18.02 13.94
C GLN A 235 -18.19 18.01 14.03
N ALA A 236 -18.89 17.89 12.91
CA ALA A 236 -20.36 17.83 12.88
C ALA A 236 -20.91 16.47 13.37
N SER A 237 -20.14 15.40 13.23
CA SER A 237 -20.56 14.03 13.55
C SER A 237 -20.20 13.60 14.97
N PHE A 238 -19.09 14.11 15.50
CA PHE A 238 -18.54 13.79 16.82
C PHE A 238 -18.42 15.09 17.65
N PRO A 239 -19.45 15.46 18.43
CA PRO A 239 -19.58 16.79 19.01
C PRO A 239 -18.52 17.13 20.09
N ASN A 240 -17.73 16.14 20.49
CA ASN A 240 -16.72 16.24 21.52
C ASN A 240 -15.29 16.05 20.98
N VAL A 241 -15.06 16.21 19.67
CA VAL A 241 -13.70 16.40 19.15
C VAL A 241 -13.21 17.82 19.47
N ALA A 242 -11.90 17.97 19.62
CA ALA A 242 -11.28 19.26 19.86
C ALA A 242 -11.51 20.23 18.69
N ALA A 243 -11.65 21.52 18.97
CA ALA A 243 -11.67 22.57 17.95
C ALA A 243 -10.27 23.16 17.68
N ASP A 244 -9.34 22.99 18.61
CA ASP A 244 -7.97 23.52 18.53
C ASP A 244 -7.12 22.64 17.60
N ARG A 245 -6.51 23.25 16.57
CA ARG A 245 -5.62 22.59 15.60
C ARG A 245 -4.49 21.77 16.23
N GLN A 246 -4.03 22.12 17.43
CA GLN A 246 -2.97 21.37 18.12
C GLN A 246 -3.42 19.94 18.51
N ALA A 247 -4.72 19.69 18.58
CA ALA A 247 -5.31 18.37 18.75
C ALA A 247 -5.73 17.71 17.42
N TRP A 248 -5.31 18.25 16.27
CA TRP A 248 -5.52 17.69 14.94
C TRP A 248 -4.18 17.36 14.29
N MET A 249 -4.01 16.10 13.93
CA MET A 249 -2.91 15.62 13.10
C MET A 249 -3.46 15.13 11.78
N ILE A 250 -2.82 15.48 10.66
CA ILE A 250 -3.01 14.77 9.41
C ILE A 250 -1.80 13.88 9.16
N MET A 251 -2.00 12.63 8.78
CA MET A 251 -0.91 11.74 8.45
C MET A 251 -1.19 10.94 7.20
N GLY A 252 -0.15 10.45 6.56
CA GLY A 252 -0.30 9.50 5.46
C GLY A 252 0.87 8.54 5.31
N ILE A 253 0.66 7.51 4.49
CA ILE A 253 1.71 6.62 3.98
C ILE A 253 1.89 6.82 2.47
N SER A 254 3.11 6.67 1.95
CA SER A 254 3.39 6.72 0.51
C SER A 254 2.82 7.99 -0.16
N SER A 255 1.97 7.88 -1.19
CA SER A 255 1.33 9.05 -1.80
C SER A 255 0.37 9.80 -0.88
N GLY A 256 -0.31 9.09 0.03
CA GLY A 256 -1.06 9.72 1.12
C GLY A 256 -0.15 10.52 2.06
N ALA A 257 1.10 10.09 2.27
CA ALA A 257 2.08 10.83 3.08
C ALA A 257 2.49 12.15 2.43
N TYR A 258 2.68 12.13 1.09
CA TYR A 258 2.89 13.36 0.33
C TYR A 258 1.65 14.28 0.43
N CYS A 259 0.43 13.74 0.29
CA CYS A 259 -0.78 14.53 0.46
C CYS A 259 -0.95 15.09 1.87
N ALA A 260 -0.60 14.34 2.92
CA ALA A 260 -0.69 14.80 4.30
C ALA A 260 0.25 15.98 4.58
N ALA A 261 1.51 15.87 4.12
CA ALA A 261 2.47 16.98 4.23
C ALA A 261 2.04 18.19 3.39
N TRP A 262 1.55 17.97 2.16
CA TRP A 262 1.01 19.02 1.31
C TRP A 262 -0.14 19.76 1.99
N THR A 263 -1.12 19.02 2.52
CA THR A 263 -2.30 19.57 3.19
C THR A 263 -1.94 20.34 4.46
N ALA A 264 -1.01 19.84 5.26
CA ALA A 264 -0.59 20.56 6.47
C ALA A 264 0.16 21.86 6.17
N ILE A 265 0.89 21.93 5.05
CA ILE A 265 1.55 23.16 4.60
C ILE A 265 0.53 24.18 4.06
N GLU A 266 -0.43 23.71 3.26
CA GLU A 266 -1.44 24.57 2.59
C GLU A 266 -2.63 24.94 3.49
N ASN A 267 -2.90 24.16 4.53
CA ASN A 267 -4.01 24.34 5.46
C ASN A 267 -3.58 24.21 6.93
N SER A 268 -2.52 24.93 7.29
CA SER A 268 -1.92 24.88 8.63
C SER A 268 -2.81 25.39 9.77
N ASP A 269 -3.88 26.13 9.43
CA ASP A 269 -4.90 26.57 10.39
C ASP A 269 -5.75 25.40 10.94
N GLN A 270 -5.82 24.27 10.22
CA GLN A 270 -6.61 23.10 10.61
C GLN A 270 -5.79 22.03 11.35
N PHE A 271 -4.51 21.88 10.99
CA PHE A 271 -3.66 20.82 11.51
C PHE A 271 -2.42 21.42 12.19
N GLY A 272 -2.28 21.22 13.50
CA GLY A 272 -1.09 21.63 14.26
C GLY A 272 0.09 20.67 14.10
N SER A 273 -0.17 19.49 13.54
CA SER A 273 0.85 18.48 13.30
C SER A 273 0.58 17.66 12.05
N ALA A 274 1.65 17.12 11.47
CA ALA A 274 1.57 16.24 10.31
C ALA A 274 2.55 15.06 10.42
N GLY A 275 2.11 13.89 9.99
CA GLY A 275 2.91 12.67 9.88
C GLY A 275 3.05 12.22 8.44
N ALA A 276 4.27 12.07 7.94
CA ALA A 276 4.51 11.60 6.58
C ALA A 276 5.44 10.39 6.61
N ILE A 277 4.88 9.20 6.38
CA ILE A 277 5.60 7.93 6.38
C ILE A 277 5.86 7.49 4.94
N SER A 278 7.14 7.36 4.58
CA SER A 278 7.59 7.03 3.23
C SER A 278 7.09 7.99 2.14
N ALA A 279 7.04 9.29 2.43
CA ALA A 279 6.71 10.32 1.42
C ALA A 279 7.86 10.52 0.41
N PHE A 280 7.50 11.00 -0.78
CA PHE A 280 8.45 11.52 -1.77
C PHE A 280 8.47 13.06 -1.72
N ASN A 281 9.62 13.68 -2.01
CA ASN A 281 9.75 15.14 -1.88
C ASN A 281 9.10 15.90 -3.04
N GLU A 282 9.24 15.38 -4.27
CA GLU A 282 8.62 15.92 -5.48
C GLU A 282 7.38 15.10 -5.82
N PRO A 283 6.29 15.68 -6.35
CA PRO A 283 5.14 14.90 -6.78
C PRO A 283 5.53 13.97 -7.93
N ILE A 284 5.54 12.67 -7.65
CA ILE A 284 5.77 11.61 -8.66
C ILE A 284 4.49 10.88 -9.07
N GLU A 285 3.38 11.17 -8.38
CA GLU A 285 2.05 10.62 -8.61
C GLU A 285 0.98 11.71 -8.81
N GLY A 286 -0.18 11.29 -9.32
CA GLY A 286 -1.37 12.11 -9.47
C GLY A 286 -1.27 13.18 -10.55
N GLY A 287 -2.21 14.12 -10.55
CA GLY A 287 -2.23 15.20 -11.51
C GLY A 287 -1.09 16.21 -11.33
N LEU A 288 -0.54 16.37 -10.11
CA LEU A 288 0.61 17.26 -9.86
C LEU A 288 1.87 16.80 -10.61
N ALA A 289 2.18 15.50 -10.59
CA ALA A 289 3.32 14.93 -11.30
C ALA A 289 3.23 15.13 -12.83
N ASN A 290 2.01 15.19 -13.35
CA ASN A 290 1.71 15.30 -14.78
C ASN A 290 1.51 16.76 -15.27
N SER A 291 1.57 17.74 -14.37
CA SER A 291 1.29 19.16 -14.68
C SER A 291 2.53 19.94 -15.15
N GLY A 292 3.63 19.25 -15.39
CA GLY A 292 4.87 19.81 -15.92
C GLY A 292 5.86 20.26 -14.83
N ARG A 293 7.11 20.46 -15.25
CA ARG A 293 8.25 20.65 -14.32
C ARG A 293 8.06 21.81 -13.35
N TRP A 294 7.56 22.95 -13.81
CA TRP A 294 7.36 24.12 -12.94
C TRP A 294 6.34 23.85 -11.83
N ILE A 295 5.24 23.15 -12.12
CA ILE A 295 4.27 22.74 -11.11
C ILE A 295 4.92 21.75 -10.14
N ALA A 296 5.62 20.74 -10.65
CA ALA A 296 6.31 19.77 -9.81
C ALA A 296 7.32 20.44 -8.85
N GLU A 297 8.14 21.38 -9.35
CA GLU A 297 9.11 22.12 -8.54
C GLU A 297 8.44 22.98 -7.46
N LYS A 298 7.34 23.66 -7.81
CA LYS A 298 6.58 24.51 -6.89
C LYS A 298 5.93 23.70 -5.76
N TYR A 299 5.42 22.51 -6.06
CA TYR A 299 4.76 21.65 -5.08
C TYR A 299 5.68 20.59 -4.48
N THR A 300 6.99 20.67 -4.72
CA THR A 300 7.97 19.91 -3.93
C THR A 300 7.82 20.28 -2.46
N LEU A 301 7.65 19.31 -1.56
CA LEU A 301 7.35 19.55 -0.14
C LEU A 301 8.37 20.45 0.54
N SER A 302 9.67 20.22 0.31
CA SER A 302 10.73 21.09 0.84
C SER A 302 10.65 22.53 0.29
N THR A 303 10.25 22.71 -0.96
CA THR A 303 10.04 24.05 -1.55
C THR A 303 8.84 24.73 -0.91
N MET A 304 7.71 24.02 -0.82
CA MET A 304 6.48 24.54 -0.21
C MET A 304 6.73 24.95 1.25
N LEU A 305 7.39 24.09 2.04
CA LEU A 305 7.72 24.36 3.43
C LEU A 305 8.68 25.55 3.59
N ALA A 306 9.63 25.72 2.67
CA ALA A 306 10.53 26.87 2.69
C ALA A 306 9.80 28.19 2.36
N GLU A 307 8.81 28.15 1.46
CA GLU A 307 8.14 29.34 0.90
C GLU A 307 6.89 29.77 1.69
N HIS A 308 6.22 28.88 2.42
CA HIS A 308 4.99 29.23 3.14
C HIS A 308 5.24 30.15 4.35
N ASP A 309 4.18 30.73 4.92
CA ASP A 309 4.28 31.42 6.20
C ASP A 309 4.21 30.41 7.36
N PRO A 310 5.28 30.24 8.17
CA PRO A 310 5.27 29.27 9.25
C PRO A 310 4.23 29.60 10.31
N SER A 311 3.61 28.57 10.87
CA SER A 311 2.38 28.62 11.65
C SER A 311 2.47 27.86 12.97
N ASP A 312 3.67 27.43 13.36
CA ASP A 312 3.95 26.58 14.52
C ASP A 312 3.41 25.16 14.32
N THR A 313 3.58 24.63 13.10
CA THR A 313 3.19 23.27 12.72
C THR A 313 4.36 22.31 12.89
N ARG A 314 4.09 21.13 13.47
CA ARG A 314 5.09 20.08 13.69
C ARG A 314 4.97 18.96 12.67
N PHE A 315 6.07 18.61 12.02
CA PHE A 315 6.11 17.56 11.02
C PHE A 315 6.97 16.39 11.52
N TYR A 316 6.42 15.17 11.51
CA TYR A 316 7.17 13.92 11.64
C TYR A 316 7.33 13.32 10.25
N ILE A 317 8.56 13.31 9.72
CA ILE A 317 8.83 12.81 8.37
C ILE A 317 9.73 11.58 8.47
N MET A 318 9.16 10.42 8.17
CA MET A 318 9.82 9.12 8.28
C MET A 318 10.09 8.54 6.89
N GLY A 319 11.30 8.04 6.66
CA GLY A 319 11.63 7.31 5.44
C GLY A 319 12.87 6.45 5.56
N ALA A 320 12.79 5.20 5.10
CA ALA A 320 13.92 4.28 5.14
C ALA A 320 15.01 4.73 4.15
N GLN A 321 16.28 4.58 4.53
CA GLN A 321 17.39 4.92 3.65
C GLN A 321 17.52 3.97 2.44
N ASP A 322 16.95 2.77 2.53
CA ASP A 322 16.91 1.79 1.44
C ASP A 322 15.61 1.83 0.63
N ASP A 323 14.71 2.78 0.90
CA ASP A 323 13.52 3.05 0.09
C ASP A 323 13.91 3.68 -1.25
N PRO A 324 13.66 3.01 -2.39
CA PRO A 324 14.07 3.52 -3.70
C PRO A 324 13.26 4.73 -4.18
N LEU A 325 12.16 5.10 -3.51
CA LEU A 325 11.43 6.35 -3.79
C LEU A 325 12.05 7.57 -3.10
N GLY A 326 13.12 7.36 -2.33
CA GLY A 326 13.91 8.42 -1.73
C GLY A 326 13.28 9.05 -0.49
N SER A 327 12.56 8.27 0.30
CA SER A 327 11.81 8.80 1.45
C SER A 327 12.69 9.34 2.57
N ALA A 328 13.85 8.75 2.82
CA ALA A 328 14.84 9.34 3.73
C ALA A 328 15.31 10.72 3.24
N GLN A 329 15.51 10.87 1.92
CA GLN A 329 15.90 12.16 1.33
C GLN A 329 14.78 13.18 1.46
N THR A 330 13.51 12.79 1.39
CA THR A 330 12.38 13.66 1.71
C THR A 330 12.47 14.21 3.13
N ALA A 331 12.68 13.33 4.13
CA ALA A 331 12.83 13.72 5.52
C ALA A 331 13.97 14.74 5.71
N TRP A 332 15.15 14.46 5.15
CA TRP A 332 16.29 15.35 5.24
C TRP A 332 16.07 16.69 4.54
N ARG A 333 15.49 16.71 3.34
CA ARG A 333 15.23 17.94 2.58
C ARG A 333 14.19 18.83 3.27
N MET A 334 13.15 18.24 3.85
CA MET A 334 12.18 19.00 4.65
C MET A 334 12.82 19.53 5.93
N ALA A 335 13.63 18.71 6.62
CA ALA A 335 14.35 19.15 7.82
C ALA A 335 15.33 20.30 7.53
N ASP A 336 15.98 20.30 6.37
CA ASP A 336 16.89 21.37 5.96
C ASP A 336 16.14 22.63 5.49
N ALA A 337 14.87 22.50 5.07
CA ALA A 337 14.07 23.59 4.51
C ALA A 337 13.17 24.31 5.53
N VAL A 338 12.83 23.67 6.65
CA VAL A 338 11.89 24.19 7.65
C VAL A 338 12.36 25.52 8.26
N ARG A 339 11.40 26.41 8.54
CA ARG A 339 11.63 27.69 9.22
C ARG A 339 10.80 27.77 10.49
N GLU A 340 11.40 28.28 11.57
CA GLU A 340 10.67 28.55 12.81
C GLU A 340 9.46 29.49 12.58
N PRO A 341 8.37 29.34 13.34
CA PRO A 341 8.15 28.35 14.41
C PRO A 341 7.82 26.91 13.97
N ASP A 342 7.73 26.62 12.67
CA ASP A 342 7.52 25.24 12.23
C ASP A 342 8.74 24.37 12.56
N SER A 343 8.53 23.07 12.69
CA SER A 343 9.60 22.11 12.98
C SER A 343 9.41 20.79 12.27
N VAL A 344 10.53 20.17 11.89
CA VAL A 344 10.56 18.83 11.28
C VAL A 344 11.38 17.92 12.18
N THR A 345 10.80 16.77 12.54
CA THR A 345 11.49 15.63 13.15
C THR A 345 11.71 14.59 12.06
N ALA A 346 12.96 14.38 11.65
CA ALA A 346 13.33 13.35 10.70
C ALA A 346 13.52 11.99 11.40
N ASP A 347 12.93 10.93 10.85
CA ASP A 347 13.15 9.54 11.25
C ASP A 347 13.58 8.70 10.05
N THR A 348 14.87 8.41 9.93
CA THR A 348 15.49 7.81 8.75
C THR A 348 16.22 6.50 9.07
N PRO A 349 15.50 5.43 9.43
CA PRO A 349 16.10 4.12 9.69
C PRO A 349 16.88 3.62 8.47
N GLU A 350 17.95 2.86 8.70
CA GLU A 350 18.81 2.36 7.61
C GLU A 350 18.07 1.42 6.64
N THR A 351 17.08 0.69 7.14
CA THR A 351 16.36 -0.33 6.38
C THR A 351 14.88 -0.37 6.69
N GLY A 352 14.10 -0.85 5.72
CA GLY A 352 12.67 -1.15 5.86
C GLY A 352 11.91 -0.95 4.55
N GLY A 353 12.53 -0.32 3.55
CA GLY A 353 11.98 -0.14 2.22
C GLY A 353 10.70 0.69 2.20
N HIS A 354 9.86 0.41 1.22
CA HIS A 354 8.58 1.08 1.00
C HIS A 354 7.42 0.14 1.36
N ALA A 355 7.35 -0.34 2.61
CA ALA A 355 6.45 -1.45 2.98
C ALA A 355 5.76 -1.34 4.33
N TRP A 356 4.62 -2.05 4.43
CA TRP A 356 3.75 -2.12 5.61
C TRP A 356 4.45 -2.44 6.93
N PRO A 357 5.38 -3.41 7.04
CA PRO A 357 6.01 -3.71 8.33
C PRO A 357 6.72 -2.48 8.94
N LEU A 358 7.44 -1.72 8.11
CA LEU A 358 8.07 -0.47 8.54
C LEU A 358 7.00 0.57 8.90
N TRP A 359 5.96 0.71 8.09
CA TRP A 359 4.91 1.70 8.32
C TRP A 359 4.14 1.45 9.62
N ALA A 360 3.79 0.20 9.92
CA ALA A 360 3.12 -0.19 11.15
C ALA A 360 4.00 0.07 12.39
N GLU A 361 5.29 -0.29 12.32
CA GLU A 361 6.25 0.00 13.39
C GLU A 361 6.34 1.52 13.65
N ARG A 362 6.47 2.30 12.58
CA ARG A 362 6.71 3.74 12.68
C ARG A 362 5.45 4.55 12.93
N PHE A 363 4.27 4.03 12.63
CA PHE A 363 3.01 4.60 13.07
C PHE A 363 2.96 4.67 14.61
N GLN A 364 3.39 3.61 15.31
CA GLN A 364 3.47 3.63 16.77
C GLN A 364 4.48 4.66 17.30
N THR A 365 5.64 4.79 16.63
CA THR A 365 6.65 5.82 16.93
C THR A 365 6.09 7.23 16.75
N MET A 366 5.35 7.47 15.67
CA MET A 366 4.71 8.75 15.37
C MET A 366 3.64 9.11 16.41
N LEU A 367 2.79 8.16 16.82
CA LEU A 367 1.81 8.38 17.90
C LEU A 367 2.51 8.80 19.19
N GLN A 368 3.59 8.10 19.55
CA GLN A 368 4.40 8.46 20.71
C GLN A 368 4.97 9.88 20.58
N TRP A 369 5.56 10.23 19.42
CA TRP A 369 6.11 11.56 19.13
C TRP A 369 5.07 12.68 19.24
N TRP A 370 3.87 12.46 18.72
CA TRP A 370 2.78 13.44 18.77
C TRP A 370 2.36 13.70 20.23
N GLY A 371 2.25 12.62 20.99
CA GLY A 371 2.01 12.61 22.43
C GLY A 371 3.02 13.38 23.29
N GLN A 372 4.23 13.63 22.76
CA GLN A 372 5.22 14.44 23.47
C GLN A 372 4.94 15.94 23.39
N ASP A 373 3.96 16.40 22.60
CA ASP A 373 3.54 17.81 22.58
C ASP A 373 2.69 18.17 23.80
N PRO A 374 3.12 19.06 24.71
CA PRO A 374 2.25 19.53 25.78
C PRO A 374 1.00 20.27 25.26
N ARG A 375 1.08 20.86 24.05
CA ARG A 375 -0.04 21.60 23.43
C ARG A 375 -1.16 20.66 22.99
N LEU A 376 -0.85 19.43 22.56
CA LEU A 376 -1.84 18.40 22.27
C LEU A 376 -2.71 18.11 23.51
N TRP A 377 -2.07 17.87 24.66
CA TRP A 377 -2.77 17.61 25.92
C TRP A 377 -3.61 18.83 26.35
N SER A 378 -3.02 20.03 26.28
CA SER A 378 -3.74 21.26 26.63
C SER A 378 -4.96 21.49 25.72
N ALA A 379 -4.85 21.19 24.43
CA ALA A 379 -5.92 21.35 23.44
C ALA A 379 -7.13 20.44 23.70
N VAL A 380 -6.92 19.29 24.36
CA VAL A 380 -8.00 18.41 24.83
C VAL A 380 -8.38 18.64 26.30
N GLY A 381 -7.84 19.66 26.96
CA GLY A 381 -8.15 20.01 28.35
C GLY A 381 -7.51 19.07 29.39
N LEU A 382 -6.40 18.42 29.04
CA LEU A 382 -5.63 17.54 29.93
C LEU A 382 -4.25 18.13 30.23
N GLU A 383 -3.68 17.77 31.37
CA GLU A 383 -2.27 18.08 31.67
C GLU A 383 -1.36 17.08 30.97
N ALA A 384 -0.30 17.58 30.34
CA ALA A 384 0.71 16.72 29.75
C ALA A 384 1.41 15.87 30.83
N PRO A 385 1.74 14.61 30.54
CA PRO A 385 2.51 13.78 31.47
C PRO A 385 3.81 14.45 31.90
N SER A 386 4.12 14.43 33.20
CA SER A 386 5.32 15.08 33.77
C SER A 386 6.66 14.60 33.19
N SER A 387 6.67 13.39 32.63
CA SER A 387 7.71 12.90 31.72
C SER A 387 7.00 12.34 30.49
N PRO A 388 7.38 12.76 29.26
CA PRO A 388 6.85 12.15 28.04
C PRO A 388 7.03 10.63 28.15
N HIS A 389 5.93 9.86 28.01
CA HIS A 389 6.00 8.41 28.06
C HIS A 389 6.74 7.93 26.80
N ALA A 390 8.04 7.72 26.93
CA ALA A 390 8.83 6.97 25.96
C ALA A 390 8.80 5.51 26.41
N ASP A 391 8.12 4.66 25.65
CA ASP A 391 8.12 3.23 25.90
C ASP A 391 9.26 2.60 25.10
N ASP A 392 10.16 1.87 25.79
CA ASP A 392 11.25 1.12 25.15
C ASP A 392 10.73 0.04 24.17
N ALA A 393 9.43 -0.31 24.24
CA ALA A 393 8.78 -1.20 23.29
C ALA A 393 8.45 -0.55 21.93
N VAL A 394 8.48 0.79 21.83
CA VAL A 394 8.27 1.53 20.58
C VAL A 394 9.63 1.88 19.97
N ALA A 395 9.75 1.74 18.65
CA ALA A 395 11.00 2.05 17.98
C ALA A 395 11.41 3.51 18.18
N SER A 396 12.70 3.73 18.45
CA SER A 396 13.26 5.08 18.60
C SER A 396 13.33 5.80 17.25
N ILE A 397 13.14 7.12 17.28
CA ILE A 397 13.39 8.02 16.16
C ILE A 397 14.89 8.01 15.83
N VAL A 398 15.24 7.83 14.56
CA VAL A 398 16.62 7.80 14.07
C VAL A 398 16.87 9.00 13.16
N ASP A 399 17.50 10.06 13.66
CA ASP A 399 17.93 11.17 12.79
C ASP A 399 19.34 10.90 12.25
N THR A 400 19.45 10.61 10.95
CA THR A 400 20.74 10.32 10.31
C THR A 400 21.59 11.59 10.20
N PRO A 401 22.81 11.62 10.78
CA PRO A 401 23.69 12.77 10.73
C PRO A 401 23.96 13.23 9.30
N VAL A 402 24.06 14.55 9.07
CA VAL A 402 24.28 15.15 7.74
C VAL A 402 25.47 14.53 6.99
N SER A 403 26.54 14.17 7.70
CA SER A 403 27.73 13.54 7.12
C SER A 403 27.54 12.10 6.64
N GLU A 404 26.47 11.43 7.08
CA GLU A 404 26.15 10.02 6.78
C GLU A 404 24.96 9.89 5.81
N ARG A 405 24.28 10.99 5.48
CA ARG A 405 23.16 11.01 4.54
C ARG A 405 23.61 10.56 3.13
N GLY A 406 22.96 9.52 2.62
CA GLY A 406 23.22 8.95 1.29
C GLY A 406 22.32 9.51 0.19
N ASP A 407 22.61 9.14 -1.06
CA ASP A 407 21.75 9.43 -2.21
C ASP A 407 20.83 8.24 -2.54
N VAL A 408 19.71 8.48 -3.23
CA VAL A 408 18.74 7.45 -3.65
C VAL A 408 19.42 6.35 -4.46
N SER A 409 20.44 6.70 -5.25
CA SER A 409 21.23 5.74 -6.03
C SER A 409 21.95 4.68 -5.18
N SER A 410 22.16 4.93 -3.89
CA SER A 410 22.78 4.02 -2.92
C SER A 410 21.79 3.21 -2.07
N ALA A 411 20.48 3.51 -2.17
CA ALA A 411 19.43 2.86 -1.38
C ALA A 411 19.36 1.35 -1.61
N VAL A 412 19.55 0.90 -2.86
CA VAL A 412 19.38 -0.51 -3.24
C VAL A 412 20.66 -1.31 -3.06
N LYS A 413 20.71 -2.14 -1.99
CA LYS A 413 21.81 -3.08 -1.74
C LYS A 413 21.87 -4.18 -2.83
N PRO A 414 23.04 -4.55 -3.41
CA PRO A 414 23.11 -5.50 -4.53
C PRO A 414 22.57 -6.92 -4.25
N LEU A 415 22.64 -7.37 -3.00
CA LEU A 415 22.16 -8.70 -2.57
C LEU A 415 20.77 -8.66 -1.92
N SER A 416 20.09 -7.52 -1.94
CA SER A 416 18.70 -7.39 -1.50
C SER A 416 17.72 -8.07 -2.47
N PRO A 417 16.48 -8.34 -2.05
CA PRO A 417 15.43 -8.80 -2.96
C PRO A 417 15.14 -7.83 -4.12
N VAL A 418 15.42 -6.54 -3.96
CA VAL A 418 15.28 -5.52 -5.03
C VAL A 418 16.55 -5.37 -5.90
N GLY A 419 17.66 -5.98 -5.46
CA GLY A 419 18.96 -5.91 -6.12
C GLY A 419 18.98 -6.54 -7.51
N LEU A 420 19.63 -5.86 -8.47
CA LEU A 420 19.75 -6.35 -9.85
C LEU A 420 20.44 -7.73 -9.94
N PRO A 421 21.56 -8.01 -9.24
CA PRO A 421 22.20 -9.33 -9.26
C PRO A 421 21.26 -10.48 -8.84
N VAL A 422 20.44 -10.26 -7.81
CA VAL A 422 19.47 -11.25 -7.32
C VAL A 422 18.41 -11.54 -8.38
N ARG A 423 17.86 -10.49 -9.01
CA ARG A 423 16.88 -10.64 -10.11
C ARG A 423 17.45 -11.38 -11.31
N ILE A 424 18.69 -11.09 -11.71
CA ILE A 424 19.37 -11.80 -12.80
C ILE A 424 19.52 -13.28 -12.44
N LEU A 425 20.01 -13.59 -11.23
CA LEU A 425 20.19 -14.96 -10.78
C LEU A 425 18.86 -15.72 -10.74
N ALA A 426 17.80 -15.12 -10.20
CA ALA A 426 16.46 -15.70 -10.17
C ALA A 426 15.93 -15.99 -11.58
N GLY A 427 16.12 -15.06 -12.52
CA GLY A 427 15.78 -15.25 -13.93
C GLY A 427 16.54 -16.41 -14.59
N LEU A 428 17.83 -16.55 -14.30
CA LEU A 428 18.64 -17.67 -14.79
C LEU A 428 18.19 -19.02 -14.22
N ILE A 429 17.85 -19.07 -12.92
CA ILE A 429 17.31 -20.27 -12.27
C ILE A 429 15.96 -20.65 -12.88
N ALA A 430 15.06 -19.68 -13.05
CA ALA A 430 13.76 -19.90 -13.69
C ALA A 430 13.92 -20.43 -15.12
N LEU A 431 14.82 -19.83 -15.91
CA LEU A 431 15.12 -20.28 -17.26
C LEU A 431 15.67 -21.72 -17.27
N ALA A 432 16.60 -22.06 -16.38
CA ALA A 432 17.14 -23.40 -16.24
C ALA A 432 16.04 -24.43 -15.89
N GLY A 433 15.13 -24.07 -14.97
CA GLY A 433 13.97 -24.88 -14.60
C GLY A 433 13.03 -25.14 -15.78
N VAL A 434 12.69 -24.11 -16.55
CA VAL A 434 11.87 -24.23 -17.77
C VAL A 434 12.55 -25.11 -18.81
N VAL A 435 13.86 -24.92 -19.06
CA VAL A 435 14.63 -25.74 -20.00
C VAL A 435 14.66 -27.21 -19.56
N ALA A 436 14.87 -27.48 -18.28
CA ALA A 436 14.84 -28.83 -17.73
C ALA A 436 13.47 -29.49 -17.91
N LEU A 437 12.38 -28.76 -17.60
CA LEU A 437 11.01 -29.23 -17.78
C LEU A 437 10.71 -29.58 -19.24
N LEU A 438 11.06 -28.69 -20.18
CA LEU A 438 10.83 -28.92 -21.60
C LEU A 438 11.68 -30.07 -22.17
N ARG A 439 12.90 -30.27 -21.64
CA ARG A 439 13.82 -31.32 -22.09
C ARG A 439 13.48 -32.69 -21.53
N TRP A 440 13.09 -32.78 -20.26
CA TRP A 440 12.92 -34.03 -19.53
C TRP A 440 11.47 -34.39 -19.21
N GLY A 441 10.58 -33.40 -19.08
CA GLY A 441 9.15 -33.62 -18.87
C GLY A 441 8.52 -34.56 -19.91
N PRO A 442 8.80 -34.40 -21.23
CA PRO A 442 8.32 -35.33 -22.26
C PRO A 442 8.96 -36.72 -22.21
N ARG A 443 10.05 -36.93 -21.45
CA ARG A 443 10.74 -38.22 -21.33
C ARG A 443 10.20 -39.08 -20.19
N LEU A 444 9.39 -38.50 -19.30
CA LEU A 444 8.69 -39.19 -18.23
C LEU A 444 7.45 -39.93 -18.77
N VAL A 445 7.67 -40.87 -19.69
CA VAL A 445 6.67 -41.73 -20.32
C VAL A 445 6.98 -43.19 -19.96
N PRO A 446 5.99 -44.04 -19.66
CA PRO A 446 6.24 -45.45 -19.39
C PRO A 446 6.92 -46.12 -20.60
N GLY A 447 7.93 -46.96 -20.34
CA GLY A 447 8.47 -47.87 -21.35
C GLY A 447 7.40 -48.85 -21.84
N VAL A 448 7.52 -49.32 -23.09
CA VAL A 448 6.63 -50.34 -23.64
C VAL A 448 6.83 -51.61 -22.82
N ALA A 449 5.85 -52.01 -22.01
CA ALA A 449 5.87 -53.27 -21.29
C ALA A 449 5.79 -54.43 -22.29
N SER A 450 6.71 -55.40 -22.20
CA SER A 450 6.57 -56.68 -22.89
C SER A 450 5.43 -57.47 -22.25
N GLU A 451 4.55 -58.04 -23.07
CA GLU A 451 3.43 -58.87 -22.63
C GLU A 451 3.89 -60.00 -21.71
N GLY A 452 3.43 -59.94 -20.46
CA GLY A 452 3.63 -60.93 -19.41
C GLY A 452 2.66 -60.62 -18.27
N ASP A 453 1.67 -61.49 -18.11
CA ASP A 453 0.53 -61.38 -17.21
C ASP A 453 0.97 -61.31 -15.72
N ASP A 454 0.19 -60.62 -14.88
CA ASP A 454 0.41 -60.17 -13.47
C ASP A 454 0.84 -58.70 -13.26
N GLY A 455 1.18 -57.96 -14.32
CA GLY A 455 1.75 -56.60 -14.21
C GLY A 455 0.79 -55.41 -14.17
N ALA A 456 -0.52 -55.59 -14.43
CA ALA A 456 -1.44 -54.48 -14.77
C ALA A 456 -1.60 -53.40 -13.67
N ARG A 457 -1.69 -53.80 -12.39
CA ARG A 457 -1.73 -52.85 -11.25
C ARG A 457 -0.41 -52.08 -11.10
N SER A 458 0.74 -52.73 -11.32
CA SER A 458 2.05 -52.08 -11.23
C SER A 458 2.27 -51.06 -12.37
N VAL A 459 1.81 -51.38 -13.58
CA VAL A 459 1.89 -50.49 -14.75
C VAL A 459 0.97 -49.27 -14.58
N TRP A 460 -0.21 -49.46 -14.00
CA TRP A 460 -1.13 -48.35 -13.69
C TRP A 460 -0.56 -47.43 -12.59
N ALA A 461 -0.02 -48.00 -11.50
CA ALA A 461 0.65 -47.23 -10.46
C ALA A 461 1.88 -46.46 -10.99
N MET A 462 2.69 -47.06 -11.86
CA MET A 462 3.82 -46.40 -12.52
C MET A 462 3.38 -45.24 -13.41
N ARG A 463 2.28 -45.38 -14.16
CA ARG A 463 1.70 -44.31 -15.00
C ARG A 463 1.24 -43.11 -14.16
N ILE A 464 0.59 -43.38 -13.04
CA ILE A 464 0.16 -42.35 -12.09
C ILE A 464 1.39 -41.65 -11.49
N GLY A 465 2.39 -42.41 -11.04
CA GLY A 465 3.64 -41.85 -10.49
C GLY A 465 4.37 -40.93 -11.49
N LEU A 466 4.48 -41.34 -12.76
CA LEU A 466 5.10 -40.51 -13.81
C LEU A 466 4.26 -39.27 -14.16
N PHE A 467 2.93 -39.35 -14.08
CA PHE A 467 2.06 -38.18 -14.25
C PHE A 467 2.21 -37.21 -13.08
N ALA A 468 2.19 -37.71 -11.83
CA ALA A 468 2.42 -36.90 -10.64
C ALA A 468 3.79 -36.21 -10.68
N ALA A 469 4.86 -36.93 -11.05
CA ALA A 469 6.19 -36.34 -11.20
C ALA A 469 6.22 -35.19 -12.24
N ARG A 470 5.48 -35.32 -13.35
CA ARG A 470 5.35 -34.23 -14.33
C ARG A 470 4.56 -33.05 -13.79
N ALA A 471 3.46 -33.30 -13.06
CA ALA A 471 2.68 -32.24 -12.44
C ALA A 471 3.52 -31.45 -11.42
N VAL A 472 4.30 -32.15 -10.59
CA VAL A 472 5.25 -31.52 -9.65
C VAL A 472 6.30 -30.70 -10.40
N ALA A 473 6.88 -31.23 -11.48
CA ALA A 473 7.87 -30.51 -12.27
C ALA A 473 7.28 -29.25 -12.97
N VAL A 474 6.04 -29.34 -13.45
CA VAL A 474 5.30 -28.19 -14.02
C VAL A 474 5.07 -27.13 -12.96
N LEU A 475 4.57 -27.51 -11.79
CA LEU A 475 4.33 -26.59 -10.69
C LEU A 475 5.65 -25.94 -10.21
N ALA A 476 6.72 -26.72 -10.04
CA ALA A 476 8.02 -26.20 -9.63
C ALA A 476 8.58 -25.16 -10.61
N ALA A 477 8.50 -25.43 -11.93
CA ALA A 477 8.91 -24.45 -12.94
C ALA A 477 8.03 -23.19 -12.92
N ALA A 478 6.72 -23.36 -12.73
CA ALA A 478 5.78 -22.26 -12.62
C ALA A 478 6.08 -21.35 -11.42
N VAL A 479 6.37 -21.95 -10.26
CA VAL A 479 6.77 -21.24 -9.03
C VAL A 479 8.09 -20.50 -9.24
N LEU A 480 9.10 -21.11 -9.88
CA LEU A 480 10.36 -20.41 -10.16
C LEU A 480 10.18 -19.19 -11.06
N VAL A 481 9.35 -19.32 -12.11
CA VAL A 481 9.01 -18.20 -13.00
C VAL A 481 8.25 -17.11 -12.24
N ALA A 482 7.25 -17.51 -11.45
CA ALA A 482 6.46 -16.57 -10.65
C ALA A 482 7.31 -15.85 -9.61
N ALA A 483 8.22 -16.54 -8.92
CA ALA A 483 9.15 -15.94 -7.96
C ALA A 483 10.11 -14.95 -8.63
N ALA A 484 10.67 -15.30 -9.80
CA ALA A 484 11.55 -14.39 -10.54
C ALA A 484 10.82 -13.12 -10.99
N LEU A 485 9.57 -13.26 -11.46
CA LEU A 485 8.73 -12.11 -11.84
C LEU A 485 8.25 -11.31 -10.62
N GLY A 486 7.98 -11.99 -9.51
CA GLY A 486 7.65 -11.36 -8.22
C GLY A 486 8.78 -10.48 -7.70
N LEU A 487 10.04 -10.93 -7.81
CA LEU A 487 11.21 -10.10 -7.47
C LEU A 487 11.36 -8.88 -8.38
N VAL A 488 10.93 -8.97 -9.65
CA VAL A 488 10.88 -7.81 -10.55
C VAL A 488 9.79 -6.83 -10.08
N GLY A 489 8.59 -7.32 -9.76
CA GLY A 489 7.51 -6.49 -9.23
C GLY A 489 7.89 -5.81 -7.91
N ASN A 490 8.48 -6.56 -6.97
CA ASN A 490 8.99 -6.03 -5.71
C ASN A 490 10.03 -4.92 -5.92
N ALA A 491 10.92 -5.08 -6.89
CA ALA A 491 11.92 -4.07 -7.21
C ALA A 491 11.37 -2.82 -7.91
N ILE A 492 10.22 -2.93 -8.59
CA ILE A 492 9.55 -1.77 -9.20
C ILE A 492 8.89 -0.91 -8.11
N GLY A 493 8.20 -1.52 -7.16
CA GLY A 493 7.52 -0.80 -6.07
C GLY A 493 8.41 -0.48 -4.87
N GLY A 494 9.58 -1.10 -4.76
CA GLY A 494 10.50 -0.83 -3.64
C GLY A 494 10.07 -1.40 -2.29
N PHE A 495 9.10 -2.32 -2.27
CA PHE A 495 8.45 -2.78 -1.05
C PHE A 495 9.43 -3.45 -0.08
N TYR A 496 9.88 -4.68 -0.38
CA TYR A 496 10.68 -5.47 0.55
C TYR A 496 12.15 -5.46 0.15
N THR A 497 12.94 -4.64 0.83
CA THR A 497 14.37 -4.43 0.59
C THR A 497 15.25 -5.36 1.41
N THR A 498 14.70 -6.06 2.40
CA THR A 498 15.39 -7.11 3.16
C THR A 498 14.73 -8.47 2.98
N TRP A 499 15.51 -9.54 3.12
CA TRP A 499 14.99 -10.91 3.08
C TRP A 499 14.10 -11.25 4.28
N HIS A 500 14.32 -10.57 5.42
CA HIS A 500 13.51 -10.71 6.61
C HIS A 500 12.09 -10.21 6.36
N ASP A 501 11.96 -9.00 5.82
CA ASP A 501 10.65 -8.37 5.61
C ASP A 501 9.88 -9.12 4.52
N LEU A 502 10.57 -9.53 3.43
CA LEU A 502 9.96 -10.39 2.42
C LEU A 502 9.49 -11.73 3.00
N GLY A 503 10.21 -12.27 3.99
CA GLY A 503 9.86 -13.52 4.67
C GLY A 503 8.60 -13.39 5.53
N SER A 504 8.47 -12.28 6.28
CA SER A 504 7.33 -12.04 7.19
C SER A 504 5.98 -12.09 6.47
N VAL A 505 5.91 -11.50 5.27
CA VAL A 505 4.69 -11.49 4.42
C VAL A 505 4.25 -12.89 4.04
N VAL A 506 5.19 -13.82 3.89
CA VAL A 506 4.90 -15.21 3.48
C VAL A 506 4.50 -16.06 4.68
N THR A 507 4.96 -15.73 5.89
CA THR A 507 4.63 -16.49 7.10
C THR A 507 3.33 -16.06 7.75
N ASP A 508 2.93 -14.79 7.54
CA ASP A 508 1.79 -14.18 8.22
C ASP A 508 0.52 -14.08 7.33
N ALA A 509 0.64 -14.43 6.04
CA ALA A 509 -0.47 -14.56 5.07
C ALA A 509 -1.01 -16.00 4.98
#